data_AF-A0A917JKM9-F1
#
_entry.id   AF-A0A917JKM9-F1
#
_cell.length_a   1.000
_cell.length_b   1.000
_cell.length_c   1.000
_cell.angle_alpha   90.00
_cell.angle_beta   90.00
_cell.angle_gamma   90.00
#
_symmetry.space_group_name_H-M   'P 1'
#
loop_
_entity.id
_entity.type
_entity.pdbx_description
1 polymer ?
#
loop_
_entity_poly.entity_id
_entity_poly.type
_entity_poly.pdbx_seq_one_letter_code
_entity_poly.pdbx_strand_id
1 'polypeptide(L)'
;MANKSKKNKNYQARKDIGPKPSASQRLSMGFGLDPETGKVKNVKMVTIMVVAAILLFVGVRIWAGYQAANYDETAKPYMRQAIPEISKWDADVMKSYMAPETLVSISEYDFLTMMNSLKKLGPLISIEDPEFQSVNTVKSRDGVKSVVVTYAIEARYLNGDADLVMALKQKIDGYEVYRFNVDSKALSQ
;
A
#
# COMPACT_ATOMS: atom_id res chain seq x y z
N MET A 1 -57.46 -62.74 6.95
CA MET A 1 -56.56 -62.35 8.06
C MET A 1 -56.27 -60.85 7.88
N ALA A 2 -57.09 -59.91 8.35
CA ALA A 2 -57.26 -59.42 9.72
C ALA A 2 -55.94 -58.99 10.40
N ASN A 3 -55.60 -57.69 10.35
CA ASN A 3 -55.33 -56.96 11.58
C ASN A 3 -55.72 -55.47 11.44
N LYS A 4 -56.60 -55.05 12.34
CA LYS A 4 -57.26 -53.75 12.41
C LYS A 4 -56.47 -52.83 13.33
N SER A 5 -56.41 -51.55 12.95
CA SER A 5 -56.73 -50.38 13.78
C SER A 5 -56.56 -50.52 15.30
N LYS A 6 -55.57 -49.82 15.85
CA LYS A 6 -55.73 -49.16 17.15
C LYS A 6 -55.50 -47.66 17.01
N LYS A 7 -56.63 -46.95 17.08
CA LYS A 7 -56.76 -45.51 17.28
C LYS A 7 -56.22 -45.09 18.67
N ASN A 8 -55.67 -43.88 18.68
CA ASN A 8 -55.83 -42.83 19.71
C ASN A 8 -54.99 -42.91 21.01
N LYS A 9 -54.12 -41.91 21.19
CA LYS A 9 -54.20 -40.95 22.30
C LYS A 9 -53.30 -39.74 22.03
N ASN A 10 -53.80 -38.57 22.40
CA ASN A 10 -53.11 -37.28 22.57
C ASN A 10 -53.00 -36.37 21.34
N TYR A 11 -54.17 -35.96 20.84
CA TYR A 11 -54.38 -34.53 20.64
C TYR A 11 -54.55 -33.89 22.03
N GLN A 12 -53.70 -32.91 22.33
CA GLN A 12 -53.87 -31.77 23.25
C GLN A 12 -52.54 -31.49 23.99
N ALA A 13 -51.66 -30.73 23.34
CA ALA A 13 -50.67 -29.87 24.00
C ALA A 13 -50.16 -28.81 22.99
N ARG A 14 -51.07 -27.96 22.51
CA ARG A 14 -50.66 -26.58 22.18
C ARG A 14 -50.51 -25.87 23.52
N LYS A 15 -49.32 -25.37 23.81
CA LYS A 15 -49.09 -24.21 24.67
C LYS A 15 -47.70 -23.64 24.41
N ASP A 16 -47.72 -22.41 23.92
CA ASP A 16 -46.76 -21.35 24.26
C ASP A 16 -45.41 -21.34 23.53
N ILE A 17 -45.45 -21.05 22.22
CA ILE A 17 -44.35 -20.33 21.56
C ILE A 17 -44.78 -18.87 21.54
N GLY A 18 -44.17 -18.06 22.42
CA GLY A 18 -44.37 -16.60 22.46
C GLY A 18 -44.09 -15.94 21.11
N PRO A 19 -44.50 -14.66 20.93
CA PRO A 19 -44.35 -13.98 19.65
C PRO A 19 -42.89 -13.97 19.21
N LYS A 20 -42.63 -14.38 17.95
CA LYS A 20 -41.30 -14.28 17.35
C LYS A 20 -40.83 -12.83 17.46
N PRO A 21 -39.60 -12.56 17.94
CA PRO A 21 -39.13 -11.21 18.15
C PRO A 21 -39.08 -10.45 16.82
N SER A 22 -39.53 -9.20 16.85
CA SER A 22 -39.60 -8.35 15.66
C SER A 22 -38.20 -7.92 15.19
N ALA A 23 -38.06 -7.52 13.93
CA ALA A 23 -36.77 -7.21 13.31
C ALA A 23 -35.96 -6.13 14.06
N SER A 24 -36.61 -5.22 14.78
CA SER A 24 -35.94 -4.21 15.63
C SER A 24 -35.29 -4.80 16.89
N GLN A 25 -35.83 -5.90 17.44
CA GLN A 25 -35.24 -6.61 18.59
C GLN A 25 -34.01 -7.45 18.21
N ARG A 26 -33.85 -7.78 16.93
CA ARG A 26 -32.66 -8.51 16.43
C ARG A 26 -31.48 -7.56 16.20
N LEU A 27 -31.74 -6.27 15.99
CA LEU A 27 -30.72 -5.25 15.73
C LEU A 27 -30.02 -4.74 17.00
N SER A 28 -30.60 -4.93 18.19
CA SER A 28 -29.93 -4.60 19.47
C SER A 28 -29.02 -5.71 20.00
N MET A 29 -28.87 -6.83 19.29
CA MET A 29 -27.99 -7.94 19.67
C MET A 29 -26.55 -7.79 19.16
N GLY A 30 -26.24 -6.73 18.42
CA GLY A 30 -24.88 -6.36 18.03
C GLY A 30 -24.39 -5.20 18.88
N PHE A 31 -23.41 -5.46 19.76
CA PHE A 31 -22.79 -4.50 20.69
C PHE A 31 -23.70 -3.93 21.78
N GLY A 32 -23.91 -4.71 22.84
CA GLY A 32 -24.56 -4.24 24.07
C GLY A 32 -23.67 -3.27 24.86
N LEU A 33 -24.00 -1.98 24.81
CA LEU A 33 -23.62 -0.99 25.82
C LEU A 33 -24.64 -1.05 26.96
N ASP A 34 -24.16 -1.09 28.21
CA ASP A 34 -25.02 -1.03 29.40
C ASP A 34 -25.62 0.38 29.51
N PRO A 35 -26.96 0.54 29.43
CA PRO A 35 -27.59 1.86 29.38
C PRO A 35 -27.53 2.63 30.71
N GLU A 36 -27.21 1.98 31.83
CA GLU A 36 -27.16 2.62 33.15
C GLU A 36 -25.76 3.18 33.48
N THR A 37 -24.71 2.60 32.89
CA THR A 37 -23.31 2.95 33.24
C THR A 37 -22.46 3.40 32.05
N GLY A 38 -22.95 3.25 30.83
CA GLY A 38 -22.21 3.55 29.59
C GLY A 38 -20.97 2.66 29.40
N LYS A 39 -20.75 1.65 30.24
CA LYS A 39 -19.56 0.79 30.22
C LYS A 39 -19.82 -0.45 29.39
N VAL A 40 -18.88 -0.78 28.51
CA VAL A 40 -18.87 -2.03 27.75
C VAL A 40 -18.76 -3.21 28.73
N LYS A 41 -19.79 -4.07 28.78
CA LYS A 41 -19.90 -5.21 29.71
C LYS A 41 -18.75 -6.22 29.60
N ASN A 42 -18.00 -6.19 28.50
CA ASN A 42 -16.86 -7.04 28.22
C ASN A 42 -15.56 -6.23 27.98
N VAL A 43 -15.25 -5.25 28.85
CA VAL A 43 -14.03 -4.41 28.76
C VAL A 43 -12.79 -5.26 28.44
N LYS A 44 -12.61 -6.40 29.13
CA LYS A 44 -11.48 -7.31 28.92
C LYS A 44 -11.39 -7.86 27.48
N MET A 45 -12.52 -8.19 26.87
CA MET A 45 -12.58 -8.70 25.49
C MET A 45 -12.30 -7.59 24.47
N VAL A 46 -12.79 -6.38 24.72
CA VAL A 46 -12.49 -5.19 23.90
C VAL A 46 -11.01 -4.85 23.99
N THR A 47 -10.42 -4.88 25.19
CA THR A 47 -8.98 -4.65 25.39
C THR A 47 -8.15 -5.70 24.64
N ILE A 48 -8.52 -6.99 24.69
CA ILE A 48 -7.82 -8.04 23.93
C ILE A 48 -7.91 -7.81 22.41
N MET A 49 -9.08 -7.41 21.89
CA MET A 49 -9.22 -7.08 20.46
C MET A 49 -8.37 -5.88 20.05
N VAL A 50 -8.31 -4.82 20.88
CA VAL A 50 -7.49 -3.64 20.59
C VAL A 50 -6.01 -3.99 20.63
N VAL A 51 -5.56 -4.77 21.61
CA VAL A 51 -4.17 -5.25 21.68
C VAL A 51 -3.83 -6.14 20.50
N ALA A 52 -4.72 -7.06 20.10
CA ALA A 52 -4.53 -7.90 18.93
C ALA A 52 -4.47 -7.07 17.63
N ALA A 53 -5.31 -6.04 17.49
CA ALA A 53 -5.26 -5.13 16.35
C ALA A 53 -3.93 -4.35 16.29
N ILE A 54 -3.44 -3.87 17.44
CA ILE A 54 -2.13 -3.20 17.54
C ILE A 54 -1.00 -4.16 17.16
N LEU A 55 -1.01 -5.40 17.67
CA LEU A 55 -0.01 -6.41 17.35
C LEU A 55 -0.02 -6.79 15.86
N LEU A 56 -1.20 -6.87 15.25
CA LEU A 56 -1.33 -7.08 13.80
C LEU A 56 -0.77 -5.88 13.01
N PHE A 57 -1.06 -4.65 13.44
CA PHE A 57 -0.50 -3.45 12.81
C PHE A 57 1.03 -3.40 12.91
N VAL A 58 1.59 -3.71 14.07
CA VAL A 58 3.05 -3.79 14.29
C VAL A 58 3.66 -4.94 13.48
N GLY A 59 3.01 -6.10 13.43
CA GLY A 59 3.44 -7.24 12.64
C GLY A 59 3.49 -6.95 11.14
N VAL A 60 2.49 -6.26 10.59
CA VAL A 60 2.48 -5.81 9.20
C VAL A 60 3.62 -4.82 8.92
N ARG A 61 3.89 -3.89 9.85
CA ARG A 61 5.01 -2.95 9.74
C ARG A 61 6.37 -3.66 9.76
N ILE A 62 6.57 -4.63 10.64
CA ILE A 62 7.81 -5.42 10.71
C ILE A 62 7.99 -6.27 9.45
N TRP A 63 6.93 -6.90 8.94
CA TRP A 63 6.98 -7.70 7.71
C TRP A 63 7.30 -6.84 6.48
N ALA A 64 6.71 -5.64 6.38
CA ALA A 64 7.06 -4.65 5.35
C ALA A 64 8.53 -4.21 5.47
N GLY A 65 9.02 -3.97 6.69
CA GLY A 65 10.43 -3.66 6.95
C GLY A 65 11.38 -4.81 6.61
N TYR A 66 10.97 -6.06 6.78
CA TYR A 66 11.79 -7.24 6.44
C TYR A 66 11.94 -7.43 4.93
N GLN A 67 10.90 -7.11 4.15
CA GLN A 67 11.02 -7.08 2.69
C GLN A 67 11.84 -5.88 2.21
N ALA A 68 11.70 -4.72 2.85
CA ALA A 68 12.53 -3.54 2.58
C ALA A 68 14.01 -3.85 2.82
N ALA A 69 14.37 -4.53 3.92
CA ALA A 69 15.75 -4.82 4.29
C ALA A 69 16.54 -5.57 3.20
N ASN A 70 15.91 -6.48 2.44
CA ASN A 70 16.58 -7.24 1.39
C ASN A 70 17.00 -6.39 0.18
N TYR A 71 16.29 -5.28 -0.08
CA TYR A 71 16.56 -4.40 -1.22
C TYR A 71 17.28 -3.13 -0.78
N ASP A 72 17.03 -2.65 0.43
CA ASP A 72 17.60 -1.43 1.00
C ASP A 72 19.13 -1.41 0.99
N GLU A 73 19.78 -2.54 1.28
CA GLU A 73 21.25 -2.63 1.33
C GLU A 73 21.92 -2.29 0.00
N THR A 74 21.22 -2.48 -1.13
CA THR A 74 21.78 -2.27 -2.47
C THR A 74 21.08 -1.13 -3.23
N ALA A 75 19.78 -0.92 -2.99
CA ALA A 75 19.00 0.12 -3.65
C ALA A 75 19.26 1.51 -3.05
N LYS A 76 19.38 1.65 -1.72
CA LYS A 76 19.68 2.94 -1.08
C LYS A 76 21.01 3.54 -1.50
N PRO A 77 22.15 2.81 -1.51
CA PRO A 77 23.40 3.39 -1.98
C PRO A 77 23.35 3.78 -3.46
N TYR A 78 22.66 2.99 -4.30
CA TYR A 78 22.43 3.35 -5.70
C TYR A 78 21.63 4.66 -5.84
N MET A 79 20.50 4.80 -5.13
CA MET A 79 19.69 6.02 -5.17
C MET A 79 20.44 7.25 -4.66
N ARG A 80 21.25 7.12 -3.60
CA ARG A 80 22.07 8.22 -3.08
C ARG A 80 23.10 8.73 -4.11
N GLN A 81 23.53 7.90 -5.05
CA GLN A 81 24.42 8.30 -6.14
C GLN A 81 23.63 8.79 -7.37
N ALA A 82 22.54 8.11 -7.73
CA ALA A 82 21.77 8.41 -8.92
C ALA A 82 20.92 9.68 -8.78
N ILE A 83 20.29 9.94 -7.63
CA ILE A 83 19.39 11.08 -7.44
C ILE A 83 20.09 12.41 -7.66
N PRO A 84 21.29 12.69 -7.13
CA PRO A 84 22.01 13.93 -7.41
C PRO A 84 22.32 14.16 -8.89
N GLU A 85 22.69 13.09 -9.61
CA GLU A 85 22.98 13.17 -11.05
C GLU A 85 21.71 13.39 -11.87
N ILE A 86 20.65 12.64 -11.57
CA ILE A 86 19.33 12.76 -12.21
C ILE A 86 18.71 14.14 -11.94
N SER A 87 18.93 14.69 -10.74
CA SER A 87 18.44 16.01 -10.31
C SER A 87 19.16 17.19 -10.97
N LYS A 88 20.15 16.94 -11.84
CA LYS A 88 20.68 17.96 -12.76
C LYS A 88 19.71 18.26 -13.90
N TRP A 89 18.69 17.41 -14.05
CA TRP A 89 17.66 17.53 -15.08
C TRP A 89 18.27 17.58 -16.49
N ASP A 90 19.28 16.75 -16.72
CA ASP A 90 19.88 16.55 -18.03
C ASP A 90 19.22 15.35 -18.71
N ALA A 91 18.82 15.54 -19.97
CA ALA A 91 18.07 14.55 -20.71
C ALA A 91 18.92 13.30 -20.99
N ASP A 92 20.18 13.47 -21.36
CA ASP A 92 21.08 12.36 -21.70
C ASP A 92 21.49 11.59 -20.45
N VAL A 93 21.76 12.32 -19.35
CA VAL A 93 22.01 11.70 -18.04
C VAL A 93 20.80 10.88 -17.61
N MET A 94 19.59 11.45 -17.59
CA MET A 94 18.39 10.72 -17.18
C MET A 94 18.14 9.47 -18.03
N LYS A 95 18.30 9.56 -19.36
CA LYS A 95 18.14 8.41 -20.26
C LYS A 95 19.13 7.29 -19.94
N SER A 96 20.35 7.62 -19.53
CA SER A 96 21.36 6.61 -19.16
C SER A 96 20.99 5.79 -17.92
N TYR A 97 20.19 6.35 -17.00
CA TYR A 97 19.71 5.65 -15.81
C TYR A 97 18.40 4.90 -16.05
N MET A 98 17.64 5.26 -17.08
CA MET A 98 16.33 4.68 -17.37
C MET A 98 16.43 3.33 -18.07
N ALA A 99 15.51 2.43 -17.74
CA ALA A 99 15.37 1.17 -18.46
C ALA A 99 14.99 1.45 -19.93
N PRO A 100 15.58 0.75 -20.91
CA PRO A 100 15.30 0.99 -22.34
C PRO A 100 13.81 0.86 -22.70
N GLU A 101 13.11 -0.05 -22.04
CA GLU A 101 11.66 -0.25 -22.20
C GLU A 101 10.81 0.96 -21.77
N THR A 102 11.28 1.74 -20.81
CA THR A 102 10.63 2.98 -20.37
C THR A 102 10.75 4.06 -21.44
N LEU A 103 11.93 4.16 -22.07
CA LEU A 103 12.21 5.15 -23.11
C LEU A 103 11.42 4.91 -24.41
N VAL A 104 11.11 3.65 -24.73
CA VAL A 104 10.31 3.31 -25.92
C VAL A 104 8.87 3.88 -25.84
N SER A 105 8.37 4.12 -24.63
CA SER A 105 7.00 4.58 -24.42
C SER A 105 6.82 6.10 -24.44
N ILE A 106 7.90 6.88 -24.46
CA ILE A 106 7.88 8.34 -24.33
C ILE A 106 8.46 8.96 -25.61
N SER A 107 7.80 9.99 -26.16
CA SER A 107 8.36 10.72 -27.29
C SER A 107 9.52 11.62 -26.85
N GLU A 108 10.50 11.82 -27.73
CA GLU A 108 11.65 12.69 -27.44
C GLU A 108 11.21 14.11 -27.06
N TYR A 109 10.18 14.63 -27.73
CA TYR A 109 9.62 15.96 -27.46
C TYR A 109 9.00 16.06 -26.06
N ASP A 110 8.19 15.07 -25.68
CA ASP A 110 7.55 15.05 -24.36
C ASP A 110 8.59 14.90 -23.25
N PHE A 111 9.61 14.07 -23.47
CA PHE A 111 10.71 13.88 -22.53
C PHE A 111 11.50 15.17 -22.29
N LEU A 112 11.88 15.88 -23.35
CA LEU A 112 12.58 17.16 -23.24
C LEU A 112 11.71 18.23 -22.58
N THR A 113 10.41 18.25 -22.88
CA THR A 113 9.46 19.19 -22.27
C THR A 113 9.30 18.93 -20.77
N MET A 114 9.19 17.67 -20.37
CA MET A 114 9.19 17.25 -18.96
C MET A 114 10.49 17.69 -18.28
N MET A 115 11.65 17.44 -18.91
CA MET A 115 12.94 17.79 -18.33
C MET A 115 13.12 19.30 -18.14
N ASN A 116 12.69 20.10 -19.11
CA ASN A 116 12.70 21.56 -19.00
C ASN A 116 11.78 22.07 -17.89
N SER A 117 10.65 21.39 -17.65
CA SER A 117 9.77 21.71 -16.53
C SER A 117 10.45 21.41 -15.20
N LEU A 118 11.12 20.26 -15.06
CA LEU A 118 11.85 19.88 -13.85
C LEU A 118 13.01 20.83 -13.52
N LYS A 119 13.67 21.43 -14.51
CA LYS A 119 14.70 22.46 -14.31
C LYS A 119 14.21 23.66 -13.49
N LYS A 120 12.91 23.94 -13.47
CA LYS A 120 12.32 25.00 -12.64
C LYS A 120 12.49 24.75 -11.13
N LEU A 121 12.74 23.52 -10.69
CA LEU A 121 13.04 23.22 -9.28
C LEU A 121 14.38 23.80 -8.83
N GLY A 122 15.29 24.04 -9.77
CA GLY A 122 16.66 24.46 -9.46
C GLY A 122 17.52 23.30 -8.93
N PRO A 123 18.71 23.62 -8.39
CA PRO A 123 19.62 22.60 -7.88
C PRO A 123 19.06 21.89 -6.64
N LEU A 124 19.39 20.60 -6.53
CA LEU A 124 19.12 19.78 -5.35
C LEU A 124 19.93 20.29 -4.15
N ILE A 125 19.26 20.52 -3.02
CA ILE A 125 19.87 20.93 -1.75
C ILE A 125 20.12 19.71 -0.87
N SER A 126 19.10 18.87 -0.68
CA SER A 126 19.19 17.69 0.18
C SER A 126 18.15 16.65 -0.20
N ILE A 127 18.43 15.39 0.15
CA ILE A 127 17.51 14.27 0.06
C ILE A 127 17.36 13.64 1.44
N GLU A 128 16.14 13.26 1.78
CA GLU A 128 15.89 12.43 2.95
C GLU A 128 16.15 10.95 2.63
N ASP A 129 16.06 10.10 3.65
CA ASP A 129 16.31 8.68 3.48
C ASP A 129 15.17 8.02 2.66
N PRO A 130 15.49 7.24 1.61
CA PRO A 130 14.46 6.60 0.81
C PRO A 130 13.58 5.65 1.62
N GLU A 131 12.27 5.83 1.53
CA GLU A 131 11.28 4.99 2.17
C GLU A 131 10.76 3.93 1.20
N PHE A 132 10.88 2.65 1.57
CA PHE A 132 10.34 1.55 0.78
C PHE A 132 8.81 1.64 0.72
N GLN A 133 8.26 1.59 -0.49
CA GLN A 133 6.83 1.62 -0.74
C GLN A 133 6.28 0.25 -1.11
N SER A 134 6.86 -0.40 -2.12
CA SER A 134 6.37 -1.69 -2.61
C SER A 134 7.40 -2.46 -3.42
N VAL A 135 7.17 -3.77 -3.54
CA VAL A 135 7.92 -4.65 -4.44
C VAL A 135 6.93 -5.39 -5.33
N ASN A 136 7.15 -5.34 -6.65
CA ASN A 136 6.30 -5.96 -7.65
C ASN A 136 7.13 -6.80 -8.61
N THR A 137 6.55 -7.87 -9.15
CA THR A 137 7.19 -8.62 -10.24
C THR A 137 6.52 -8.21 -11.55
N VAL A 138 7.30 -7.57 -12.43
CA VAL A 138 6.86 -7.24 -13.79
C VAL A 138 7.38 -8.29 -14.77
N LYS A 139 6.60 -8.59 -15.80
CA LYS A 139 7.09 -9.36 -16.95
C LYS A 139 7.52 -8.38 -18.02
N SER A 140 8.78 -8.47 -18.41
CA SER A 140 9.33 -7.76 -19.55
C SER A 140 8.77 -8.34 -20.86
N ARG A 141 8.95 -7.60 -21.96
CA ARG A 141 8.44 -7.95 -23.29
C ARG A 141 9.03 -9.25 -23.85
N ASP A 142 10.22 -9.61 -23.37
CA ASP A 142 10.93 -10.87 -23.63
C ASP A 142 10.42 -12.06 -22.78
N GLY A 143 9.42 -11.83 -21.92
CA GLY A 143 8.85 -12.84 -21.02
C GLY A 143 9.66 -13.06 -19.73
N VAL A 144 10.77 -12.35 -19.55
CA VAL A 144 11.59 -12.43 -18.35
C VAL A 144 10.88 -11.71 -17.20
N LYS A 145 10.75 -12.40 -16.05
CA LYS A 145 10.24 -11.78 -14.83
C LYS A 145 11.36 -10.96 -14.19
N SER A 146 11.09 -9.70 -13.88
CA SER A 146 11.99 -8.81 -13.16
C SER A 146 11.30 -8.25 -11.92
N VAL A 147 12.07 -8.09 -10.85
CA VAL A 147 11.59 -7.45 -9.63
C VAL A 147 11.73 -5.95 -9.77
N VAL A 148 10.67 -5.21 -9.43
CA VAL A 148 10.63 -3.76 -9.40
C VAL A 148 10.33 -3.32 -7.98
N VAL A 149 11.26 -2.56 -7.40
CA VAL A 149 11.15 -2.02 -6.04
C VAL A 149 10.86 -0.53 -6.13
N THR A 150 9.85 -0.06 -5.42
CA THR A 150 9.43 1.35 -5.43
C THR A 150 9.78 2.01 -4.11
N TYR A 151 10.36 3.20 -4.19
CA TYR A 151 10.72 4.06 -3.07
C TYR A 151 10.08 5.44 -3.21
N ALA A 152 9.70 6.02 -2.07
CA ALA A 152 9.39 7.43 -1.94
C ALA A 152 10.59 8.14 -1.31
N ILE A 153 10.95 9.31 -1.83
CA ILE A 153 12.07 10.13 -1.32
C ILE A 153 11.58 11.57 -1.21
N GLU A 154 11.65 12.15 -0.02
CA GLU A 154 11.46 13.58 0.17
C GLU A 154 12.76 14.30 -0.23
N ALA A 155 12.66 15.27 -1.13
CA ALA A 155 13.81 16.02 -1.64
C ALA A 155 13.57 17.53 -1.54
N ARG A 156 14.59 18.27 -1.14
CA ARG A 156 14.57 19.72 -1.10
C ARG A 156 15.37 20.28 -2.27
N TYR A 157 14.72 21.11 -3.08
CA TYR A 157 15.35 21.86 -4.15
C TYR A 157 15.35 23.36 -3.83
N LEU A 158 16.16 24.13 -4.56
CA LEU A 158 16.27 25.58 -4.36
C LEU A 158 14.92 26.30 -4.43
N ASN A 159 14.08 25.91 -5.38
CA ASN A 159 12.81 26.58 -5.64
C ASN A 159 11.61 25.91 -4.98
N GLY A 160 11.82 24.85 -4.19
CA GLY A 160 10.77 24.19 -3.42
C GLY A 160 11.10 22.74 -3.02
N ASP A 161 10.32 22.22 -2.08
CA ASP A 161 10.36 20.79 -1.75
C ASP A 161 9.64 19.96 -2.83
N ALA A 162 10.02 18.70 -2.97
CA ALA A 162 9.47 17.76 -3.93
C ALA A 162 9.41 16.33 -3.37
N ASP A 163 8.32 15.64 -3.68
CA ASP A 163 8.14 14.22 -3.40
C ASP A 163 8.55 13.42 -4.64
N LEU A 164 9.60 12.61 -4.50
CA LEU A 164 10.11 11.76 -5.57
C LEU A 164 9.59 10.33 -5.38
N VAL A 165 9.07 9.73 -6.44
CA VAL A 165 8.73 8.31 -6.46
C VAL A 165 9.58 7.62 -7.50
N MET A 166 10.52 6.79 -7.05
CA MET A 166 11.46 6.06 -7.90
C MET A 166 11.17 4.56 -7.83
N ALA A 167 10.92 3.95 -8.98
CA ALA A 167 10.83 2.51 -9.14
C ALA A 167 12.10 1.98 -9.82
N LEU A 168 12.78 1.07 -9.16
CA LEU A 168 14.02 0.45 -9.60
C LEU A 168 13.75 -0.99 -10.06
N LYS A 169 14.12 -1.32 -11.30
CA LYS A 169 14.10 -2.68 -11.83
C LYS A 169 15.44 -3.35 -11.53
N GLN A 170 15.39 -4.50 -10.86
CA GLN A 170 16.57 -5.28 -10.54
C GLN A 170 17.17 -5.94 -11.79
N LYS A 171 18.49 -5.84 -11.91
CA LYS A 171 19.32 -6.54 -12.89
C LYS A 171 20.26 -7.52 -12.22
N ILE A 172 20.94 -8.35 -13.03
CA ILE A 172 21.98 -9.28 -12.57
C ILE A 172 23.11 -8.54 -11.84
N ASP A 173 23.43 -7.31 -12.26
CA ASP A 173 24.57 -6.53 -11.74
C ASP A 173 24.18 -5.09 -11.35
N GLY A 174 23.00 -4.91 -10.75
CA GLY A 174 22.57 -3.61 -10.23
C GLY A 174 21.09 -3.28 -10.50
N TYR A 175 20.82 -2.01 -10.78
CA TYR A 175 19.47 -1.48 -10.95
C TYR A 175 19.38 -0.53 -12.15
N GLU A 176 18.18 -0.46 -12.72
CA GLU A 176 17.79 0.61 -13.64
C GLU A 176 16.54 1.32 -13.12
N VAL A 177 16.42 2.60 -13.44
CA VAL A 177 15.22 3.38 -13.16
C VAL A 177 14.12 2.95 -14.13
N TYR A 178 13.14 2.21 -13.61
CA TYR A 178 11.97 1.77 -14.37
C TYR A 178 10.93 2.89 -14.48
N ARG A 179 10.75 3.63 -13.39
CA ARG A 179 9.82 4.76 -13.32
C ARG A 179 10.38 5.80 -12.37
N PHE A 180 10.23 7.06 -12.73
CA PHE A 180 10.58 8.17 -11.88
C PHE A 180 9.52 9.25 -12.02
N ASN A 181 8.93 9.66 -10.90
CA ASN A 181 7.95 10.74 -10.83
C ASN A 181 8.42 11.77 -9.81
N VAL A 182 8.08 13.02 -10.08
CA VAL A 182 8.36 14.16 -9.22
C VAL A 182 7.06 14.92 -9.03
N ASP A 183 6.63 15.07 -7.79
CA ASP A 183 5.54 15.98 -7.42
C ASP A 183 6.14 17.16 -6.65
N SER A 184 5.83 18.38 -7.08
CA SER A 184 6.25 19.59 -6.39
C SER A 184 5.31 20.74 -6.71
N LYS A 185 4.97 21.51 -5.68
CA LYS A 185 4.20 22.75 -5.84
C LYS A 185 4.94 23.78 -6.71
N ALA A 186 6.26 23.77 -6.71
CA ALA A 186 7.08 24.67 -7.52
C ALA A 186 6.94 24.43 -9.04
N LEU A 187 6.46 23.25 -9.46
CA LEU A 187 6.21 22.92 -10.86
C LEU A 187 4.83 23.35 -11.36
N SER A 188 3.91 23.65 -10.44
CA SER A 188 2.55 24.10 -10.75
C SER A 188 2.41 25.62 -10.95
N GLN A 189 3.54 26.33 -10.96
CA GLN A 189 3.65 27.79 -11.16
C GLN A 189 4.29 28.12 -12.51
#